data_AF-A0A0F9DW52-F1
#
_entry.id   AF-A0A0F9DW52-F1
#
_cell.length_a   1.000
_cell.length_b   1.000
_cell.length_c   1.000
_cell.angle_alpha   90.00
_cell.angle_beta   90.00
_cell.angle_gamma   90.00
#
_symmetry.space_group_name_H-M   'P 1'
#
loop_
_entity.id
_entity.type
_entity.pdbx_description
1 polymer ?
#
loop_
_entity_poly.entity_id
_entity_poly.type
_entity_poly.pdbx_seq_one_letter_code
_entity_poly.pdbx_strand_id
1 'polypeptide(L)' 'MKIELDMTQLVTAQDTSARDSHDRRIEALARLVETDWYVIRMMETGQPVPDEIAAMRRAARDRLRA' A
#
# COMPACT_ATOMS: atom_id res chain seq x y z
N MET A 1 32.39 9.33 31.12
CA MET A 1 31.07 9.46 30.46
C MET A 1 30.81 8.16 29.71
N LYS A 2 29.96 7.27 30.24
CA LYS A 2 29.55 6.04 29.55
C LYS A 2 28.18 6.31 28.94
N ILE A 3 28.09 6.24 27.61
CA ILE A 3 26.81 6.27 26.91
C ILE A 3 26.37 4.80 26.85
N GLU A 4 25.40 4.43 27.68
CA GLU A 4 24.70 3.16 27.50
C GLU A 4 23.68 3.37 26.38
N LEU A 5 23.96 2.79 25.21
CA LEU A 5 22.96 2.66 24.16
C LEU A 5 22.00 1.53 24.54
N ASP A 6 20.76 1.90 24.87
CA ASP A 6 19.68 0.98 25.17
C ASP A 6 19.28 0.19 23.93
N MET A 7 19.77 -1.05 23.86
CA MET A 7 19.54 -2.01 22.79
C MET A 7 18.07 -2.49 22.73
N THR A 8 17.28 -2.25 23.78
CA THR A 8 15.86 -2.62 23.86
C THR A 8 14.99 -1.71 22.99
N GLN A 9 15.41 -0.46 22.75
CA GLN A 9 14.70 0.47 21.85
C GLN A 9 14.88 0.12 20.36
N LEU A 10 15.92 -0.61 20.01
CA LEU A 10 16.22 -0.94 18.60
C LEU A 10 15.30 -2.04 18.06
N VAL A 11 14.95 -3.03 18.90
CA VAL A 11 14.09 -4.17 18.52
C VAL A 11 12.64 -3.74 18.32
N THR A 12 12.14 -2.78 19.11
CA THR A 12 10.74 -2.30 19.03
C THR A 12 10.47 -1.40 17.83
N ALA A 13 11.46 -0.60 17.39
CA ALA A 13 11.34 0.27 16.22
C ALA A 13 11.35 -0.52 14.89
N GLN A 14 12.14 -1.59 14.80
CA GLN A 14 12.18 -2.41 13.58
C GLN A 14 10.87 -3.20 13.38
N ASP A 15 10.33 -3.79 14.45
CA ASP A 15 9.10 -4.60 14.40
C ASP A 15 7.85 -3.78 14.07
N THR A 16 7.77 -2.53 14.56
CA THR A 16 6.66 -1.62 14.23
C THR A 16 6.70 -1.19 12.77
N SER A 17 7.89 -0.87 12.23
CA SER A 17 8.03 -0.48 10.83
C SER A 17 7.64 -1.58 9.84
N ALA A 18 7.94 -2.85 10.18
CA ALA A 18 7.61 -4.00 9.35
C ALA A 18 6.11 -4.27 9.32
N ARG A 19 5.43 -4.15 10.46
CA ARG A 19 3.96 -4.26 10.57
C ARG A 19 3.25 -3.15 9.80
N ASP A 20 3.69 -1.90 9.98
CA ASP A 20 3.13 -0.76 9.25
C ASP A 20 3.27 -0.94 7.73
N SER A 21 4.41 -1.45 7.28
CA SER A 21 4.66 -1.70 5.85
C SER A 21 3.78 -2.84 5.33
N HIS A 22 3.57 -3.88 6.13
CA HIS A 22 2.69 -4.99 5.81
C HIS A 22 1.22 -4.56 5.71
N ASP A 23 0.73 -3.79 6.67
CA ASP A 23 -0.65 -3.29 6.70
C ASP A 23 -0.93 -2.37 5.51
N ARG A 24 0.00 -1.45 5.20
CA ARG A 24 -0.10 -0.58 4.01
C ARG A 24 -0.15 -1.38 2.71
N ARG A 25 0.60 -2.48 2.62
CA ARG A 25 0.59 -3.38 1.46
C ARG A 25 -0.76 -4.07 1.32
N ILE A 26 -1.31 -4.59 2.41
CA ILE A 26 -2.64 -5.23 2.42
C ILE A 26 -3.70 -4.24 1.97
N GLU A 27 -3.72 -3.03 2.53
CA GLU A 27 -4.68 -2.01 2.14
C GLU A 27 -4.58 -1.61 0.66
N ALA A 28 -3.37 -1.52 0.12
CA ALA A 28 -3.18 -1.21 -1.29
C ALA A 28 -3.73 -2.33 -2.19
N LEU A 29 -3.49 -3.59 -1.83
CA LEU A 29 -4.06 -4.75 -2.54
C LEU A 29 -5.58 -4.78 -2.45
N ALA A 30 -6.16 -4.52 -1.28
CA ALA A 30 -7.61 -4.48 -1.08
C ALA A 30 -8.27 -3.46 -2.02
N ARG A 31 -7.72 -2.23 -2.10
CA ARG A 31 -8.21 -1.19 -3.02
C ARG A 31 -8.11 -1.59 -4.49
N LEU A 32 -7.06 -2.31 -4.87
CA LEU A 32 -6.90 -2.80 -6.25
C LEU A 32 -7.93 -3.89 -6.57
N VAL A 33 -8.20 -4.80 -5.64
CA VAL A 33 -9.20 -5.87 -5.82
C VAL A 33 -10.61 -5.29 -5.88
N GLU A 34 -10.97 -4.40 -4.95
CA GLU A 34 -12.29 -3.78 -4.89
C GLU A 34 -12.64 -2.99 -6.16
N THR A 35 -11.63 -2.44 -6.84
CA THR A 35 -11.81 -1.63 -8.05
C THR A 35 -11.41 -2.35 -9.34
N ASP A 36 -11.12 -3.64 -9.30
CA ASP A 36 -10.64 -4.37 -10.48
C ASP A 36 -11.72 -4.51 -11.56
N TRP A 37 -12.98 -4.60 -11.14
CA TRP A 37 -14.13 -4.66 -12.03
C TRP A 37 -14.24 -3.45 -12.97
N TYR A 38 -13.72 -2.27 -12.59
CA TYR A 38 -13.69 -1.10 -13.48
C TYR A 38 -12.78 -1.33 -14.69
N VAL A 39 -11.65 -2.03 -14.50
CA VAL A 39 -10.73 -2.36 -15.59
C VAL A 39 -11.35 -3.40 -16.50
N ILE A 40 -11.99 -4.43 -15.93
CA ILE A 40 -12.72 -5.44 -16.70
C ILE A 40 -13.83 -4.78 -17.52
N ARG A 41 -14.67 -3.94 -16.88
CA ARG A 41 -15.71 -3.17 -17.56
C ARG A 41 -15.14 -2.34 -18.72
N MET A 42 -14.00 -1.68 -18.53
CA MET A 42 -13.36 -0.93 -19.61
C MET A 42 -12.95 -1.84 -20.77
N MET A 43 -12.34 -3.00 -20.49
CA MET A 43 -11.93 -3.95 -21.51
C MET A 43 -13.13 -4.54 -22.27
N GLU A 44 -14.24 -4.79 -21.58
CA GLU A 44 -15.43 -5.40 -22.16
C GLU A 44 -16.32 -4.39 -22.91
N THR A 45 -16.50 -3.19 -22.37
CA THR A 45 -17.50 -2.22 -22.86
C THR A 45 -16.88 -1.01 -23.55
N GLY A 46 -15.57 -0.80 -23.41
CA GLY A 46 -14.88 0.41 -23.85
C GLY A 46 -15.13 1.64 -22.97
N GLN A 47 -15.99 1.55 -21.95
CA GLN A 47 -16.23 2.69 -21.06
C GLN A 47 -14.97 2.99 -20.24
N PRO A 48 -14.46 4.23 -20.22
CA PRO A 48 -13.26 4.57 -19.47
C PRO A 48 -13.45 4.33 -17.97
N VAL A 49 -12.37 3.94 -17.30
CA VAL A 49 -12.29 3.92 -15.83
C VAL A 49 -12.43 5.36 -15.32
N PRO A 50 -13.29 5.64 -14.33
CA PRO A 50 -13.41 6.98 -13.76
C PRO A 50 -12.07 7.51 -13.25
N ASP A 51 -11.79 8.80 -13.46
CA ASP A 51 -10.49 9.41 -13.16
C ASP A 51 -10.07 9.23 -11.69
N GLU A 52 -11.02 9.34 -10.76
CA GLU A 52 -10.80 9.12 -9.33
C GLU A 52 -10.33 7.69 -9.03
N ILE A 53 -10.91 6.70 -9.70
CA ILE A 53 -10.55 5.29 -9.57
C ILE A 53 -9.20 5.03 -10.22
N ALA A 54 -8.93 5.62 -11.39
CA ALA A 54 -7.64 5.52 -12.06
C ALA A 54 -6.50 6.11 -11.21
N ALA A 55 -6.73 7.28 -10.61
CA ALA A 55 -5.80 7.93 -9.70
C ALA A 55 -5.57 7.10 -8.42
N MET A 56 -6.65 6.59 -7.81
CA MET A 56 -6.56 5.73 -6.63
C MET A 56 -5.78 4.43 -6.94
N ARG A 57 -6.06 3.77 -8.06
CA ARG A 57 -5.35 2.56 -8.50
C ARG A 57 -3.87 2.84 -8.79
N ARG A 58 -3.53 4.01 -9.34
CA ARG A 58 -2.12 4.42 -9.50
C ARG A 58 -1.43 4.56 -8.14
N ALA A 59 -2.02 5.33 -7.23
CA ALA A 59 -1.47 5.52 -5.89
C ALA A 59 -1.31 4.19 -5.11
N ALA A 60 -2.26 3.28 -5.24
CA ALA A 60 -2.17 1.95 -4.63
C ALA A 60 -0.99 1.14 -5.21
N ARG A 61 -0.76 1.18 -6.53
CA ARG A 61 0.41 0.51 -7.14
C ARG A 61 1.73 1.14 -6.76
N ASP A 62 1.79 2.45 -6.64
CA ASP A 62 3.01 3.15 -6.22
C ASP A 62 3.41 2.74 -4.79
N ARG A 63 2.42 2.58 -3.89
CA ARG A 63 2.63 2.05 -2.52
C ARG A 63 3.16 0.60 -2.48
N LEU A 64 2.94 -0.20 -3.52
CA LEU A 64 3.44 -1.58 -3.59
C LEU A 64 4.87 -1.69 -4.13
N ARG A 65 5.39 -0.60 -4.72
CA ARG A 65 6.72 -0.53 -5.35
C ARG A 65 7.75 0.18 -4.47
N ALA A 66 7.29 1.07 -3.59
CA ALA A 66 8.10 1.72 -2.56
C ALA A 66 8.46 0.73 -1.45
#